data_AF-A0A1L9RFQ0-F1
#
_entry.id   AF-A0A1L9RFQ0-F1
#
_cell.length_a   1.000
_cell.length_b   1.000
_cell.length_c   1.000
_cell.angle_alpha   90.00
_cell.angle_beta   90.00
_cell.angle_gamma   90.00
#
_symmetry.space_group_name_H-M   'P 1'
#
loop_
_entity.id
_entity.type
_entity.pdbx_description
1 polymer ?
#
loop_
_entity_poly.entity_id
_entity_poly.type
_entity_poly.pdbx_seq_one_letter_code
_entity_poly.pdbx_strand_id
1 'polypeptide(L)'
;MSGSQFDPTRYYHLTNTVNNTRLALGGRLFYDHGVYFIRNLDYEARYQLGLNTSDQSIPSMMETGSALGMQWNITQADSGIWELRNLLVGQANVLALSENAKRQKVPVMNTNPTEGKWTMDINPSENVHTTDSMMSPFPSIESPTDSASTSPSSLSGGAIAGIVVGCVAAALIILAALFFFFRRSRRRQAAPATKSRDAPANDQSTSQKLPELESNLTVRAELDATRQTSELPAYRHG
;
A
#
# COMPACT_ATOMS: atom_id res chain seq x y z
N MET A 1 25.14 -17.61 -1.20
CA MET A 1 24.90 -16.37 -1.96
C MET A 1 25.81 -15.30 -1.38
N SER A 2 26.44 -14.54 -2.26
CA SER A 2 27.54 -13.60 -1.99
C SER A 2 27.20 -12.56 -0.92
N GLY A 3 28.23 -12.10 -0.21
CA GLY A 3 28.18 -11.13 0.90
C GLY A 3 27.54 -9.79 0.56
N SER A 4 27.54 -8.91 1.57
CA SER A 4 26.80 -7.63 1.58
C SER A 4 26.85 -6.91 0.23
N GLN A 5 25.66 -6.60 -0.32
CA GLN A 5 25.55 -5.86 -1.59
C GLN A 5 25.92 -4.38 -1.42
N PHE A 6 25.99 -3.91 -0.18
CA PHE A 6 26.37 -2.57 0.21
C PHE A 6 27.79 -2.58 0.81
N ASP A 7 28.53 -1.51 0.54
CA ASP A 7 29.83 -1.23 1.14
C ASP A 7 29.60 -0.71 2.57
N PRO A 8 30.01 -1.47 3.62
CA PRO A 8 29.76 -1.08 5.00
C PRO A 8 30.55 0.17 5.41
N THR A 9 31.50 0.61 4.59
CA THR A 9 32.29 1.83 4.82
C THR A 9 31.59 3.11 4.31
N ARG A 10 30.49 2.97 3.58
CA ARG A 10 29.76 4.06 2.94
C ARG A 10 28.47 4.40 3.66
N TYR A 11 28.11 5.67 3.54
CA TYR A 11 26.79 6.16 3.92
C TYR A 11 25.86 6.18 2.72
N TYR A 12 24.59 5.92 2.96
CA TYR A 12 23.55 5.82 1.95
C TYR A 12 22.41 6.80 2.24
N HIS A 13 21.84 7.34 1.17
CA HIS A 13 20.56 8.01 1.21
C HIS A 13 19.48 7.12 0.65
N LEU A 14 18.40 7.04 1.41
CA LEU A 14 17.19 6.36 0.99
C LEU A 14 16.25 7.41 0.41
N THR A 15 15.98 7.30 -0.88
CA THR A 15 15.02 8.15 -1.58
C THR A 15 13.83 7.31 -2.01
N ASN A 16 12.64 7.66 -1.52
CA ASN A 16 11.43 6.93 -1.88
C ASN A 16 11.06 7.22 -3.33
N THR A 17 10.88 6.19 -4.15
CA THR A 17 10.69 6.36 -5.59
C THR A 17 9.32 6.89 -5.96
N VAL A 18 8.30 6.65 -5.13
CA VAL A 18 6.91 7.05 -5.42
C VAL A 18 6.74 8.56 -5.31
N ASN A 19 7.40 9.17 -4.35
CA ASN A 19 7.20 10.59 -4.03
C ASN A 19 8.48 11.42 -4.07
N ASN A 20 9.59 10.83 -4.52
CA ASN A 20 10.91 11.45 -4.60
C ASN A 20 11.35 12.13 -3.28
N THR A 21 10.87 11.61 -2.14
CA THR A 21 11.20 12.15 -0.83
C THR A 21 12.36 11.37 -0.24
N ARG A 22 13.43 12.09 0.07
CA ARG A 22 14.58 11.56 0.78
C ARG A 22 14.23 11.43 2.26
N LEU A 23 14.57 10.29 2.86
CA LEU A 23 14.61 10.21 4.31
C LEU A 23 15.71 11.14 4.81
N ALA A 24 15.39 12.00 5.76
CA ALA A 24 16.36 12.89 6.40
C ALA A 24 17.49 12.12 7.10
N LEU A 25 17.27 10.82 7.36
CA LEU A 25 18.22 9.91 7.94
C LEU A 25 19.29 9.54 6.90
N GLY A 26 20.48 10.14 6.99
CA GLY A 26 21.69 9.56 6.41
C GLY A 26 22.04 8.30 7.20
N GLY A 27 22.01 7.15 6.52
CA GLY A 27 22.15 5.84 7.18
C GLY A 27 23.38 5.09 6.69
N ARG A 28 24.06 4.39 7.60
CA ARG A 28 25.02 3.34 7.26
C ARG A 28 24.33 1.98 7.34
N LEU A 29 24.57 1.15 6.33
CA LEU A 29 24.08 -0.21 6.28
C LEU A 29 25.18 -1.14 6.80
N PHE A 30 24.95 -1.74 7.96
CA PHE A 30 25.83 -2.72 8.55
C PHE A 30 25.25 -4.12 8.35
N TYR A 31 26.00 -5.02 7.73
CA TYR A 31 25.55 -6.39 7.46
C TYR A 31 26.21 -7.36 8.44
N ASP A 32 25.39 -8.14 9.13
CA ASP A 32 25.86 -9.12 10.10
C ASP A 32 24.88 -10.31 10.16
N HIS A 33 25.41 -11.53 10.17
CA HIS A 33 24.64 -12.78 10.23
C HIS A 33 23.45 -12.91 9.24
N GLY A 34 23.51 -12.30 8.05
CA GLY A 34 22.44 -12.42 7.05
C GLY A 34 21.43 -11.28 7.02
N VAL A 35 21.50 -10.34 7.98
CA VAL A 35 20.57 -9.22 8.12
C VAL A 35 21.32 -7.88 8.09
N TYR A 36 20.58 -6.81 7.81
CA TYR A 36 21.10 -5.46 7.84
C TYR A 36 20.65 -4.73 9.11
N PHE A 37 21.52 -3.83 9.57
CA PHE A 37 21.27 -2.86 10.61
C PHE A 37 21.48 -1.47 10.01
N ILE A 38 20.56 -0.54 10.28
CA ILE A 38 20.59 0.80 9.69
C ILE A 38 20.98 1.78 10.79
N ARG A 39 22.24 2.19 10.82
CA ARG A 39 22.79 3.09 11.85
C ARG A 39 22.76 4.53 11.37
N ASN A 40 22.37 5.47 12.22
CA ASN A 40 22.31 6.89 11.85
C ASN A 40 23.69 7.54 11.99
N LEU A 41 24.07 8.36 11.01
CA LEU A 41 25.29 9.15 11.05
C LEU A 41 25.39 10.07 12.28
N ASP A 42 24.34 10.83 12.57
CA ASP A 42 24.31 11.88 13.60
C ASP A 42 24.43 11.32 15.02
N TYR A 43 24.06 10.04 15.19
CA TYR A 43 23.99 9.37 16.50
C TYR A 43 25.03 8.27 16.68
N GLU A 44 25.98 8.20 15.75
CA GLU A 44 27.06 7.22 15.71
C GLU A 44 26.58 5.76 15.88
N ALA A 45 27.46 4.90 16.42
CA ALA A 45 27.17 3.49 16.67
C ALA A 45 26.25 3.25 17.88
N ARG A 46 25.69 4.31 18.49
CA ARG A 46 24.83 4.18 19.67
C ARG A 46 23.38 3.95 19.31
N TYR A 47 22.94 4.47 18.16
CA TYR A 47 21.56 4.37 17.75
C TYR A 47 21.41 3.81 16.34
N GLN A 48 20.35 3.03 16.16
CA GLN A 48 19.96 2.46 14.88
C GLN A 48 18.45 2.54 14.68
N LEU A 49 18.03 2.50 13.42
CA LEU A 49 16.63 2.43 13.07
C LEU A 49 16.06 1.06 13.46
N GLY A 50 14.94 1.06 14.15
CA GLY A 50 14.21 -0.14 14.51
C GLY A 50 12.73 0.11 14.78
N LEU A 51 12.01 -0.97 15.07
CA LEU A 51 10.63 -0.98 15.50
C LEU A 51 10.54 -1.40 16.96
N ASN A 52 9.68 -0.71 17.70
CA ASN A 52 9.36 -1.08 19.06
C ASN A 52 8.33 -2.23 19.04
N THR A 53 8.41 -3.15 19.99
CA THR A 53 7.40 -4.20 20.14
C THR A 53 6.02 -3.64 20.49
N SER A 54 5.96 -2.48 21.15
CA SER A 54 4.72 -1.78 21.48
C SER A 54 4.15 -0.94 20.32
N ASP A 55 5.00 -0.49 19.38
CA ASP A 55 4.61 0.23 18.17
C ASP A 55 5.44 -0.25 16.98
N GLN A 56 4.83 -1.15 16.23
CA GLN A 56 5.43 -1.80 15.06
C GLN A 56 5.11 -1.05 13.75
N SER A 57 4.39 0.08 13.84
CA SER A 57 3.93 0.84 12.68
C SER A 57 4.87 1.98 12.31
N ILE A 58 5.61 2.53 13.29
CA ILE A 58 6.47 3.69 13.09
C ILE A 58 7.91 3.35 13.50
N PRO A 59 8.86 3.31 12.54
CA PRO A 59 10.27 3.19 12.83
C PRO A 59 10.78 4.36 13.68
N SER A 60 11.66 4.05 14.62
CA SER A 60 12.30 5.04 15.50
C SER A 60 13.79 4.74 15.66
N MET A 61 14.55 5.74 16.09
CA MET A 61 15.95 5.57 16.48
C MET A 61 16.00 4.95 17.87
N MET A 62 16.56 3.76 17.98
CA MET A 62 16.68 2.98 19.21
C MET A 62 18.14 2.75 19.54
N GLU A 63 18.47 2.52 20.82
CA GLU A 63 19.82 2.09 21.19
C GLU A 63 20.22 0.82 20.43
N THR A 64 21.47 0.73 20.01
CA THR A 64 21.95 -0.39 19.21
C THR A 64 21.81 -1.72 19.91
N GLY A 65 21.32 -2.70 19.18
CA GLY A 65 21.07 -4.04 19.67
C GLY A 65 20.71 -4.99 18.53
N SER A 66 20.48 -6.25 18.89
CA SER A 66 20.27 -7.33 17.93
C SER A 66 18.86 -7.95 17.98
N ALA A 67 17.90 -7.23 18.55
CA ALA A 67 16.50 -7.66 18.59
C ALA A 67 15.86 -7.69 17.18
N LEU A 68 14.80 -8.48 16.97
CA LEU A 68 14.13 -8.56 15.67
C LEU A 68 13.65 -7.21 15.13
N GLY A 69 13.20 -6.33 16.03
CA GLY A 69 12.79 -4.96 15.68
C GLY A 69 13.91 -4.11 15.11
N MET A 70 15.16 -4.51 15.28
CA MET A 70 16.35 -3.77 14.85
C MET A 70 16.99 -4.36 13.59
N GLN A 71 16.50 -5.51 13.14
CA GLN A 71 17.03 -6.24 12.00
C GLN A 71 16.19 -5.97 10.75
N TRP A 72 16.87 -5.76 9.63
CA TRP A 72 16.26 -5.43 8.35
C TRP A 72 16.68 -6.41 7.26
N ASN A 73 15.70 -6.94 6.54
CA ASN A 73 15.93 -7.58 5.27
C ASN A 73 15.83 -6.52 4.17
N ILE A 74 16.93 -6.31 3.45
CA ILE A 74 17.02 -5.33 2.37
C ILE A 74 17.21 -6.10 1.07
N THR A 75 16.18 -6.09 0.22
CA THR A 75 16.16 -6.89 -1.00
C THR A 75 15.95 -6.02 -2.22
N GLN A 76 16.63 -6.35 -3.30
CA GLN A 76 16.46 -5.67 -4.57
C GLN A 76 15.15 -6.12 -5.22
N ALA A 77 14.26 -5.19 -5.50
CA ALA A 77 12.99 -5.45 -6.18
C ALA A 77 13.08 -5.23 -7.71
N ASP A 78 13.96 -4.32 -8.15
CA ASP A 78 14.29 -4.08 -9.56
C ASP A 78 15.71 -3.45 -9.63
N SER A 79 16.25 -3.21 -10.83
CA SER A 79 17.53 -2.54 -11.03
C SER A 79 17.59 -1.20 -10.31
N GLY A 80 18.39 -1.10 -9.23
CA GLY A 80 18.52 0.10 -8.40
C GLY A 80 17.37 0.39 -7.44
N ILE A 81 16.33 -0.46 -7.40
CA ILE A 81 15.17 -0.30 -6.51
C ILE A 81 15.18 -1.36 -5.43
N TRP A 82 15.01 -0.91 -4.19
CA TRP A 82 15.16 -1.70 -2.98
C TRP A 82 13.89 -1.66 -2.13
N GLU A 83 13.62 -2.76 -1.45
CA GLU A 83 12.63 -2.88 -0.40
C GLU A 83 13.33 -3.15 0.93
N LEU A 84 12.85 -2.52 1.99
CA LEU A 84 13.33 -2.76 3.35
C LEU A 84 12.19 -3.33 4.17
N ARG A 85 12.42 -4.48 4.79
CA ARG A 85 11.44 -5.19 5.61
C ARG A 85 12.05 -5.44 6.99
N ASN A 86 11.30 -5.10 8.03
CA ASN A 86 11.78 -5.31 9.39
C ASN A 86 11.39 -6.72 9.87
N LEU A 87 12.33 -7.42 10.52
CA LEU A 87 12.12 -8.83 10.88
C LEU A 87 11.07 -9.00 11.99
N LEU A 88 10.77 -7.97 12.79
CA LEU A 88 9.71 -8.02 13.81
C LEU A 88 8.30 -8.15 13.21
N VAL A 89 8.05 -7.48 12.08
CA VAL A 89 6.74 -7.46 11.41
C VAL A 89 6.66 -8.40 10.20
N GLY A 90 7.73 -9.15 9.95
CA GLY A 90 7.83 -10.14 8.89
C GLY A 90 7.78 -9.58 7.46
N GLN A 91 7.42 -10.44 6.51
CA GLN A 91 7.48 -10.14 5.08
C GLN A 91 6.27 -9.40 4.52
N ALA A 92 5.21 -9.17 5.30
CA ALA A 92 4.02 -8.48 4.81
C ALA A 92 4.25 -6.97 4.69
N ASN A 93 5.06 -6.40 5.58
CA ASN A 93 5.24 -4.96 5.70
C ASN A 93 6.56 -4.50 5.07
N VAL A 94 6.54 -3.35 4.41
CA VAL A 94 7.70 -2.63 3.88
C VAL A 94 7.83 -1.29 4.58
N LEU A 95 9.07 -0.81 4.72
CA LEU A 95 9.32 0.59 5.07
C LEU A 95 8.81 1.47 3.93
N ALA A 96 7.93 2.43 4.23
CA ALA A 96 7.38 3.39 3.29
C ALA A 96 7.30 4.77 3.95
N LEU A 97 6.64 5.71 3.27
CA LEU A 97 6.35 7.05 3.78
C LEU A 97 4.84 7.23 3.94
N SER A 98 4.41 7.89 5.01
CA SER A 98 2.98 8.14 5.20
C SER A 98 2.39 9.00 4.07
N GLU A 99 1.24 8.58 3.54
CA GLU A 99 0.54 9.32 2.48
C GLU A 99 -0.10 10.62 3.00
N ASN A 100 -0.52 10.62 4.27
CA ASN A 100 -1.41 11.65 4.82
C ASN A 100 -0.68 12.92 5.30
N ALA A 101 0.65 12.92 5.37
CA ALA A 101 1.36 14.05 5.95
C ALA A 101 1.73 15.10 4.89
N LYS A 102 0.83 16.07 4.68
CA LYS A 102 1.03 17.20 3.74
C LYS A 102 2.26 18.08 4.03
N ARG A 103 2.86 17.98 5.23
CA ARG A 103 3.98 18.84 5.67
C ARG A 103 5.26 18.07 6.02
N GLN A 104 5.17 16.82 6.43
CA GLN A 104 6.32 16.02 6.83
C GLN A 104 6.02 14.54 6.66
N LYS A 105 6.50 13.96 5.56
CA LYS A 105 6.39 12.51 5.36
C LYS A 105 7.20 11.81 6.43
N VAL A 106 6.53 10.99 7.24
CA VAL A 106 7.18 10.19 8.27
C VAL A 106 7.39 8.77 7.76
N PRO A 107 8.50 8.11 8.13
CA PRO A 107 8.66 6.68 7.88
C PRO A 107 7.54 5.91 8.56
N VAL A 108 6.96 4.94 7.86
CA VAL A 108 5.94 4.03 8.40
C VAL A 108 6.14 2.63 7.83
N MET A 109 5.67 1.61 8.54
CA MET A 109 5.52 0.27 8.00
C MET A 109 4.18 0.18 7.25
N ASN A 110 4.23 -0.22 5.99
CA ASN A 110 3.05 -0.31 5.12
C ASN A 110 2.95 -1.71 4.51
N THR A 111 1.73 -2.24 4.36
CA THR A 111 1.44 -3.49 3.68
C THR A 111 1.45 -3.38 2.16
N ASN A 112 1.42 -2.16 1.61
CA ASN A 112 1.50 -1.91 0.18
C ASN A 112 2.97 -1.85 -0.30
N PRO A 113 3.48 -2.89 -0.99
CA PRO A 113 4.87 -2.94 -1.42
C PRO A 113 5.21 -1.88 -2.48
N THR A 114 4.23 -1.33 -3.20
CA THR A 114 4.51 -0.29 -4.20
C THR A 114 4.95 1.03 -3.59
N GLU A 115 4.54 1.31 -2.34
CA GLU A 115 4.91 2.54 -1.63
C GLU A 115 6.27 2.44 -0.92
N GLY A 116 6.75 1.22 -0.67
CA GLY A 116 8.02 0.97 0.02
C GLY A 116 9.20 0.71 -0.92
N LYS A 117 9.23 1.40 -2.06
CA LYS A 117 10.30 1.32 -3.06
C LYS A 117 11.30 2.46 -2.85
N TRP A 118 12.58 2.10 -2.76
CA TRP A 118 13.66 3.02 -2.42
C TRP A 118 14.81 2.92 -3.41
N THR A 119 15.38 4.05 -3.82
CA THR A 119 16.76 4.07 -4.31
C THR A 119 17.71 4.25 -3.13
N MET A 120 18.90 3.68 -3.24
CA MET A 120 19.96 3.78 -2.25
C MET A 120 21.21 4.32 -2.93
N ASP A 121 21.46 5.60 -2.71
CA ASP A 121 22.57 6.31 -3.33
C ASP A 121 23.67 6.56 -2.31
N ILE A 122 24.93 6.35 -2.70
CA ILE A 122 26.08 6.65 -1.84
C ILE A 122 26.10 8.15 -1.57
N ASN A 123 26.29 8.54 -0.31
CA ASN A 123 26.53 9.92 0.06
C ASN A 123 28.03 10.27 -0.06
N PRO A 124 28.47 11.01 -1.11
CA PRO A 124 29.88 11.33 -1.29
C PRO A 124 30.37 12.45 -0.36
N SER A 125 29.47 13.24 0.25
CA SER A 125 29.87 14.35 1.11
C SER A 125 30.23 13.91 2.54
N GLU A 126 29.84 12.70 2.93
CA GLU A 126 30.12 12.11 4.24
C GLU A 126 31.28 11.12 4.10
N ASN A 127 32.49 11.67 4.00
CA ASN A 127 33.70 10.88 3.88
C ASN A 127 34.12 10.28 5.23
N VAL A 128 34.07 8.95 5.31
CA VAL A 128 35.06 8.04 5.94
C VAL A 128 35.53 8.36 7.37
N HIS A 129 34.75 9.03 8.21
CA HIS A 129 34.95 8.97 9.67
C HIS A 129 34.16 7.79 10.23
N THR A 130 34.63 6.58 9.91
CA THR A 130 34.06 5.35 10.45
C THR A 130 34.75 5.04 11.78
N THR A 131 34.01 5.09 12.87
CA THR A 131 34.46 4.48 14.13
C THR A 131 34.30 2.96 14.01
N ASP A 132 35.27 2.19 14.51
CA ASP A 132 35.26 0.72 14.46
C ASP A 132 33.97 0.14 15.08
N SER A 133 33.41 0.83 16.08
CA SER A 133 32.14 0.49 16.70
C SER A 133 30.96 0.45 15.72
N MET A 134 30.97 1.22 14.62
CA MET A 134 29.94 1.20 13.58
C MET A 134 29.86 -0.11 12.79
N MET A 135 30.95 -0.87 12.79
CA MET A 135 31.07 -2.13 12.05
C MET A 135 31.26 -3.32 12.99
N SER A 136 31.15 -3.11 14.31
CA SER A 136 31.24 -4.20 15.26
C SER A 136 30.04 -5.14 15.09
N PRO A 137 30.28 -6.44 14.84
CA PRO A 137 29.24 -7.45 14.79
C PRO A 137 28.65 -7.67 16.18
N PHE A 138 27.43 -8.19 16.20
CA PHE A 138 26.79 -8.62 17.44
C PHE A 138 27.24 -10.05 17.78
N PRO A 139 27.46 -10.37 19.06
CA PRO A 139 27.84 -11.72 19.47
C PRO A 139 26.72 -12.74 19.22
N SER A 140 25.47 -12.28 19.14
CA SER A 140 24.30 -13.08 18.81
C SER A 140 23.19 -12.17 18.28
N ILE A 141 22.41 -12.68 17.33
CA ILE A 141 21.23 -12.00 16.78
C ILE A 141 19.98 -12.84 17.01
N GLU A 142 18.84 -12.19 17.24
CA GLU A 142 17.57 -12.90 17.32
C GLU A 142 17.17 -13.45 15.95
N SER A 143 16.66 -14.68 15.91
CA SER A 143 16.09 -15.25 14.69
C SER A 143 14.56 -15.24 14.80
N PRO A 144 13.84 -14.89 13.73
CA PRO A 144 12.38 -14.97 13.75
C PRO A 144 12.00 -16.44 13.97
N THR A 145 11.20 -16.71 15.01
CA THR A 145 10.58 -18.03 15.18
C THR A 145 9.60 -18.21 14.02
N ASP A 146 9.75 -19.29 13.24
CA ASP A 146 8.90 -19.64 12.11
C ASP A 146 7.41 -19.78 12.52
N SER A 147 6.73 -18.66 12.66
CA SER A 147 5.27 -18.59 12.64
C SER A 147 4.90 -18.42 11.18
N ALA A 148 4.74 -19.55 10.48
CA ALA A 148 4.21 -19.71 9.12
C ALA A 148 4.04 -18.38 8.36
N SER A 149 5.13 -17.90 7.77
CA SER A 149 5.08 -16.74 6.88
C SER A 149 4.18 -17.09 5.69
N THR A 150 2.99 -16.49 5.64
CA THR A 150 2.24 -16.37 4.40
C THR A 150 3.03 -15.45 3.49
N SER A 151 3.98 -16.05 2.77
CA SER A 151 4.61 -15.41 1.60
C SER A 151 3.47 -14.86 0.73
N PRO A 152 3.53 -13.60 0.23
CA PRO A 152 2.55 -13.12 -0.73
C PRO A 152 2.61 -14.07 -1.92
N SER A 153 1.57 -14.88 -2.09
CA SER A 153 1.48 -15.83 -3.19
C SER A 153 1.32 -15.04 -4.48
N SER A 154 2.44 -14.71 -5.12
CA SER A 154 2.43 -14.52 -6.56
C SER A 154 1.77 -15.76 -7.13
N LEU A 155 0.61 -15.58 -7.79
CA LEU A 155 -0.10 -16.69 -8.41
C LEU A 155 0.90 -17.37 -9.34
N SER A 156 1.14 -18.67 -9.11
CA SER A 156 2.16 -19.39 -9.87
C SER A 156 1.90 -19.21 -11.36
N GLY A 157 2.94 -19.23 -12.19
CA GLY A 157 2.77 -19.18 -13.63
C GLY A 157 1.76 -20.21 -14.15
N GLY A 158 1.62 -21.34 -13.45
CA GLY A 158 0.58 -22.34 -13.69
C GLY A 158 -0.83 -21.88 -13.36
N ALA A 159 -1.06 -21.15 -12.26
CA ALA A 159 -2.36 -20.57 -11.91
C ALA A 159 -2.78 -19.49 -12.91
N ILE A 160 -1.84 -18.63 -13.32
CA ILE A 160 -2.08 -17.61 -14.35
C ILE A 160 -2.41 -18.28 -15.69
N ALA A 161 -1.64 -19.29 -16.11
CA ALA A 161 -1.91 -20.05 -17.34
C ALA A 161 -3.28 -20.73 -17.32
N GLY A 162 -3.70 -21.28 -16.17
CA GLY A 162 -5.00 -21.93 -15.99
C GLY A 162 -6.18 -20.97 -16.20
N ILE A 163 -6.11 -19.76 -15.63
CA ILE A 163 -7.17 -18.75 -15.78
C ILE A 163 -7.33 -18.33 -17.25
N VAL A 164 -6.20 -18.10 -17.95
CA VAL A 164 -6.23 -17.66 -19.35
C VAL A 164 -6.88 -18.72 -20.24
N VAL A 165 -6.49 -20.00 -20.10
CA VAL A 165 -7.08 -21.11 -20.88
C VAL A 165 -8.57 -21.27 -20.57
N GLY A 166 -8.95 -21.15 -19.29
CA GLY A 166 -10.36 -21.20 -18.86
C GLY A 166 -11.22 -20.11 -19.49
N CYS A 167 -10.73 -18.86 -19.50
CA CYS A 167 -11.45 -17.73 -20.11
C CYS A 167 -11.62 -17.89 -21.63
N VAL A 168 -10.60 -18.38 -22.35
CA VAL A 168 -10.68 -18.61 -23.79
C VAL A 168 -11.72 -19.69 -24.11
N ALA A 169 -11.70 -20.81 -23.39
CA ALA A 169 -12.69 -21.88 -23.56
C ALA A 169 -14.11 -21.40 -23.26
N ALA A 170 -14.30 -20.66 -22.16
CA ALA A 170 -15.60 -20.10 -21.79
C ALA A 170 -16.13 -19.10 -22.84
N ALA A 171 -15.27 -18.21 -23.35
CA ALA A 171 -15.64 -17.25 -24.37
C ALA A 171 -16.12 -17.93 -25.67
N LEU A 172 -15.44 -19.00 -26.11
CA LEU A 172 -15.85 -19.78 -27.28
C LEU A 172 -17.21 -20.46 -27.09
N ILE A 173 -17.48 -21.02 -25.90
CA ILE A 173 -18.77 -21.64 -25.58
C ILE A 173 -19.90 -20.60 -25.60
N ILE A 174 -19.67 -19.42 -25.01
CA ILE A 174 -20.65 -18.33 -24.99
C ILE A 174 -20.95 -17.86 -26.42
N LEU A 175 -19.92 -17.66 -27.25
CA LEU A 175 -20.10 -17.27 -28.65
C LEU A 175 -20.88 -18.32 -29.46
N ALA A 176 -20.58 -19.61 -29.26
CA ALA A 176 -21.30 -20.70 -29.91
C ALA A 176 -22.77 -20.76 -29.46
N ALA A 177 -23.05 -20.58 -28.17
CA ALA A 177 -24.40 -20.56 -27.63
C ALA A 177 -25.21 -19.38 -28.18
N LEU A 178 -24.64 -18.17 -28.20
CA LEU A 178 -25.27 -16.98 -28.78
C LEU A 178 -25.55 -17.17 -30.27
N PHE A 179 -24.58 -17.67 -31.03
CA PHE A 179 -24.74 -17.95 -32.46
C PHE A 179 -25.88 -18.96 -32.70
N PHE A 180 -25.93 -20.04 -31.92
CA PHE A 180 -26.99 -21.04 -32.04
C PHE A 180 -28.37 -20.47 -31.74
N PHE A 181 -28.49 -19.64 -30.71
CA PHE A 181 -29.74 -18.99 -30.32
C PHE A 181 -30.24 -18.00 -31.39
N PHE A 182 -29.34 -17.17 -31.94
CA PHE A 182 -29.69 -16.23 -33.01
C PHE A 182 -30.02 -16.94 -34.32
N ARG A 183 -29.33 -18.02 -34.66
CA ARG A 183 -29.63 -18.83 -35.85
C ARG A 183 -30.98 -19.53 -35.76
N ARG A 184 -31.37 -19.98 -34.55
CA ARG A 184 -32.68 -20.61 -34.30
C ARG A 184 -33.82 -19.60 -34.38
N SER A 185 -33.60 -18.36 -33.92
CA SER A 185 -34.62 -17.30 -33.97
C SER A 185 -34.93 -16.83 -35.39
N ARG A 186 -33.93 -16.79 -36.28
CA ARG A 186 -34.11 -16.35 -37.68
C ARG A 186 -34.89 -17.34 -38.56
N ARG A 187 -35.16 -18.56 -38.11
CA ARG A 187 -35.99 -19.54 -38.86
C ARG A 187 -37.50 -19.41 -38.61
N ARG A 188 -37.95 -18.41 -37.84
CA ARG A 188 -39.39 -18.18 -37.54
C ARG A 188 -40.02 -16.98 -38.23
N GLN A 189 -39.36 -16.36 -39.22
CA GLN A 189 -39.96 -15.26 -39.99
C GLN A 189 -39.97 -15.60 -41.49
N ALA A 190 -40.98 -16.34 -41.91
CA ALA A 190 -41.41 -16.40 -43.30
C ALA A 190 -42.92 -16.67 -43.37
N ALA A 191 -43.73 -15.61 -43.38
CA ALA A 191 -44.99 -15.50 -44.13
C ALA A 191 -45.56 -14.06 -44.07
N PRO A 192 -46.32 -13.63 -45.09
CA PRO A 192 -46.32 -12.26 -45.62
C PRO A 192 -47.48 -11.37 -45.16
N ALA A 193 -47.37 -10.10 -45.55
CA ALA A 193 -48.24 -8.97 -45.26
C ALA A 193 -49.74 -9.17 -45.61
N THR A 194 -50.60 -8.59 -44.76
CA THR A 194 -51.96 -8.15 -45.13
C THR A 194 -52.15 -6.68 -44.76
N LYS A 195 -52.46 -5.89 -45.80
CA LYS A 195 -52.95 -4.51 -45.77
C LYS A 195 -54.38 -4.47 -45.19
N SER A 196 -54.70 -3.36 -44.51
CA SER A 196 -55.98 -2.60 -44.45
C SER A 196 -55.78 -1.49 -43.39
N ARG A 197 -55.70 -0.17 -43.69
CA ARG A 197 -56.78 0.81 -44.01
C ARG A 197 -58.06 0.51 -43.21
N ASP A 198 -58.63 1.36 -42.35
CA ASP A 198 -58.74 2.83 -42.30
C ASP A 198 -58.92 3.36 -40.86
N ALA A 199 -58.50 4.63 -40.68
CA ALA A 199 -58.96 5.77 -39.86
C ALA A 199 -59.96 5.66 -38.64
N PRO A 200 -59.99 6.71 -37.76
CA PRO A 200 -60.28 6.64 -36.31
C PRO A 200 -61.54 7.40 -35.82
N ALA A 201 -61.95 7.20 -34.56
CA ALA A 201 -62.63 8.18 -33.66
C ALA A 201 -62.89 7.50 -32.29
N ASN A 202 -62.26 7.93 -31.19
CA ASN A 202 -62.78 8.85 -30.17
C ASN A 202 -64.10 8.40 -29.51
N ASP A 203 -64.10 8.02 -28.22
CA ASP A 203 -64.73 8.82 -27.14
C ASP A 203 -64.49 8.26 -25.72
N GLN A 204 -64.69 9.15 -24.76
CA GLN A 204 -64.43 9.15 -23.31
C GLN A 204 -65.16 8.11 -22.46
N SER A 205 -64.55 7.73 -21.31
CA SER A 205 -65.22 7.85 -20.00
C SER A 205 -64.31 7.60 -18.79
N THR A 206 -64.06 8.67 -18.05
CA THR A 206 -64.37 8.87 -16.62
C THR A 206 -63.96 7.83 -15.55
N SER A 207 -63.12 8.30 -14.62
CA SER A 207 -63.46 8.48 -13.19
C SER A 207 -62.48 7.86 -12.16
N GLN A 208 -61.83 8.76 -11.42
CA GLN A 208 -61.66 8.77 -9.95
C GLN A 208 -60.93 7.62 -9.25
N LYS A 209 -59.76 7.96 -8.66
CA LYS A 209 -59.55 7.82 -7.21
C LYS A 209 -58.39 8.69 -6.72
N LEU A 210 -58.71 9.74 -5.96
CA LEU A 210 -57.87 10.30 -4.90
C LEU A 210 -58.66 10.10 -3.59
N PRO A 211 -57.98 9.79 -2.48
CA PRO A 211 -57.66 10.89 -1.56
C PRO A 211 -56.26 10.80 -0.93
N GLU A 212 -55.71 11.99 -0.74
CA GLU A 212 -54.84 12.50 0.33
C GLU A 212 -54.30 11.51 1.38
N LEU A 213 -52.97 11.55 1.59
CA LEU A 213 -52.44 11.81 2.92
C LEU A 213 -51.07 12.49 2.82
N GLU A 214 -50.98 13.65 3.44
CA GLU A 214 -49.80 14.49 3.55
C GLU A 214 -48.73 13.92 4.49
N SER A 215 -47.61 14.67 4.56
CA SER A 215 -46.57 14.70 5.60
C SER A 215 -45.30 13.91 5.30
N ASN A 216 -44.33 14.57 4.66
CA ASN A 216 -43.22 15.07 5.46
C ASN A 216 -42.52 16.25 4.78
N LEU A 217 -42.64 17.38 5.47
CA LEU A 217 -41.94 18.63 5.24
C LEU A 217 -40.42 18.46 5.43
N THR A 218 -39.67 19.15 4.59
CA THR A 218 -38.58 20.03 5.04
C THR A 218 -37.48 19.41 5.90
N VAL A 219 -36.41 18.91 5.27
CA VAL A 219 -35.08 18.96 5.89
C VAL A 219 -34.31 20.10 5.26
N ARG A 220 -34.44 21.25 5.93
CA ARG A 220 -33.60 22.43 5.78
C ARG A 220 -32.13 22.04 5.98
N ALA A 221 -31.29 22.59 5.10
CA ALA A 221 -29.87 22.72 5.33
C ALA A 221 -29.65 23.69 6.51
N GLU A 222 -29.26 23.14 7.66
CA GLU A 222 -28.73 23.87 8.81
C GLU A 222 -27.35 23.26 9.07
N LEU A 223 -26.31 23.95 8.63
CA LEU A 223 -24.93 23.65 8.96
C LEU A 223 -24.27 24.99 9.29
N ASP A 224 -24.79 25.61 10.35
CA ASP A 224 -24.14 26.76 10.96
C ASP A 224 -23.22 26.29 12.09
N ALA A 225 -21.97 26.70 11.97
CA ALA A 225 -20.87 26.23 12.75
C ALA A 225 -20.81 27.01 14.06
N THR A 226 -21.12 26.34 15.17
CA THR A 226 -20.80 26.85 16.51
C THR A 226 -19.28 26.96 16.65
N ARG A 227 -18.75 28.17 16.43
CA ARG A 227 -17.41 28.57 16.87
C ARG A 227 -17.37 28.50 18.39
N GLN A 228 -16.72 27.48 18.93
CA GLN A 228 -16.33 27.43 20.33
C GLN A 228 -15.01 28.18 20.49
N THR A 229 -15.09 29.47 20.82
CA THR A 229 -13.95 30.25 21.29
C THR A 229 -13.60 29.78 22.70
N SER A 230 -12.48 29.08 22.83
CA SER A 230 -11.87 28.78 24.13
C SER A 230 -11.19 30.04 24.64
N GLU A 231 -11.80 30.72 25.61
CA GLU A 231 -11.13 31.78 26.37
C GLU A 231 -10.27 31.14 27.47
N LEU A 232 -8.99 31.51 27.50
CA LEU A 232 -8.03 31.17 28.54
C LEU A 232 -8.15 32.18 29.69
N PRO A 233 -8.23 31.75 30.97
CA PRO A 233 -8.19 32.67 32.09
C PRO A 233 -6.77 33.24 32.26
N ALA A 234 -6.68 34.58 32.28
CA ALA A 234 -5.47 35.31 32.61
C ALA A 234 -5.03 35.04 34.06
N TYR A 235 -3.83 34.51 34.23
CA TYR A 235 -3.19 34.37 35.53
C TYR A 235 -2.72 35.75 36.02
N ARG A 236 -3.26 36.19 37.16
CA ARG A 236 -2.86 37.40 37.88
C ARG A 236 -1.72 37.06 38.84
N HIS A 237 -0.56 37.70 38.66
CA HIS A 237 0.52 37.70 39.65
C HIS A 237 0.13 38.56 40.86
N GLY A 238 0.30 37.99 42.05
CA GLY A 238 0.51 38.71 43.31
C GLY A 238 1.96 38.54 43.75
#